data_AF-A0A8I1PDR0-F1
#
_entry.id   AF-A0A8I1PDR0-F1
#
_cell.length_a   1.000
_cell.length_b   1.000
_cell.length_c   1.000
_cell.angle_alpha   90.00
_cell.angle_beta   90.00
_cell.angle_gamma   90.00
#
_symmetry.space_group_name_H-M   'P 1'
#
loop_
_entity.id
_entity.type
_entity.pdbx_description
1 polymer ?
#
loop_
_entity_poly.entity_id
_entity_poly.type
_entity_poly.pdbx_seq_one_letter_code
_entity_poly.pdbx_strand_id
1 'polypeptide(L)' 'MSEHDDPAVVPTVRDRLVSAGLSPERIESHLQAGRIALDGEPVEDLDTPAPMPRRIRILGS' A
#
# COMPACT_ATOMS: atom_id res chain seq x y z
N MET A 1 -30.32 9.00 2.75
CA MET A 1 -29.13 8.18 2.47
C MET A 1 -28.14 8.59 3.53
N SER A 2 -27.92 7.78 4.56
CA SER A 2 -26.90 8.10 5.56
C SER A 2 -25.56 8.01 4.85
N GLU A 3 -24.96 9.16 4.56
CA GLU A 3 -23.53 9.26 4.31
C GLU A 3 -22.86 8.68 5.56
N HIS A 4 -22.45 7.42 5.47
CA HIS A 4 -21.55 6.85 6.45
C HIS A 4 -20.22 7.57 6.20
N ASP A 5 -20.00 8.64 6.95
CA ASP A 5 -18.66 9.13 7.23
C ASP A 5 -18.02 8.03 8.11
N ASP A 6 -17.67 6.90 7.49
CA ASP A 6 -16.61 6.07 8.01
C ASP A 6 -15.42 7.01 8.17
N PRO A 7 -14.79 7.14 9.36
CA PRO A 7 -13.66 8.02 9.52
C PRO A 7 -12.66 7.62 8.44
N ALA A 8 -12.50 8.45 7.40
CA ALA A 8 -11.90 8.05 6.14
C ALA A 8 -10.55 7.40 6.41
N VAL A 9 -10.53 6.07 6.51
CA VAL A 9 -9.33 5.33 6.91
C VAL A 9 -8.41 5.49 5.73
N VAL A 10 -7.42 6.37 5.87
CA VAL A 10 -6.46 6.63 4.80
C VAL A 10 -5.84 5.28 4.47
N PRO A 11 -6.06 4.76 3.24
CA PRO A 11 -5.64 3.40 2.93
C PRO A 11 -4.12 3.34 2.99
N THR A 12 -3.59 2.33 3.65
CA THR A 12 -2.15 2.14 3.80
C THR A 12 -1.57 1.45 2.57
N VAL A 13 -0.24 1.43 2.47
CA VAL A 13 0.46 0.64 1.45
C VAL A 13 0.03 -0.83 1.53
N ARG A 14 -0.11 -1.39 2.74
CA ARG A 14 -0.63 -2.75 2.96
C ARG A 14 -2.03 -2.93 2.37
N ASP A 15 -2.96 -2.07 2.75
CA ASP A 15 -4.36 -2.14 2.32
C ASP A 15 -4.48 -2.11 0.79
N ARG A 16 -3.74 -1.21 0.15
CA ARG A 16 -3.70 -1.05 -1.30
C ARG A 16 -3.12 -2.29 -2.00
N LEU A 17 -2.07 -2.90 -1.45
CA LEU A 17 -1.45 -4.09 -2.02
C LEU A 17 -2.31 -5.35 -1.82
N VAL A 18 -2.97 -5.48 -0.67
CA VAL A 18 -3.95 -6.55 -0.42
C VAL A 18 -5.15 -6.40 -1.35
N SER A 19 -5.67 -5.18 -1.52
CA SER A 19 -6.74 -4.86 -2.46
C SER A 19 -6.34 -5.16 -3.92
N ALA A 20 -5.05 -5.04 -4.26
CA ALA A 20 -4.50 -5.45 -5.55
C ALA A 20 -4.32 -6.98 -5.71
N GLY A 21 -4.68 -7.77 -4.69
CA GLY A 21 -4.63 -9.23 -4.71
C GLY A 21 -3.30 -9.83 -4.27
N LEU A 22 -2.39 -9.06 -3.67
CA LEU A 22 -1.17 -9.63 -3.08
C LEU A 22 -1.46 -10.20 -1.70
N SER A 23 -0.93 -11.40 -1.45
CA SER A 23 -0.92 -12.00 -0.11
C SER A 23 0.02 -11.22 0.82
N PRO A 24 -0.30 -11.10 2.12
CA PRO A 24 0.53 -10.39 3.09
C PRO A 24 1.98 -10.90 3.13
N GLU A 25 2.20 -12.22 3.06
CA GLU A 25 3.55 -12.80 3.00
C GLU A 25 4.36 -12.31 1.79
N ARG A 26 3.71 -12.15 0.64
CA ARG A 26 4.35 -11.65 -0.59
C ARG A 26 4.66 -10.16 -0.47
N ILE A 27 3.77 -9.39 0.15
CA ILE A 27 3.97 -7.96 0.45
C ILE A 27 5.18 -7.79 1.38
N GLU A 28 5.26 -8.55 2.45
CA GLU A 28 6.40 -8.52 3.37
C GLU A 28 7.70 -8.90 2.67
N SER A 29 7.70 -9.94 1.84
CA SER A 29 8.87 -10.31 1.04
C SER A 29 9.34 -9.17 0.12
N HIS A 30 8.41 -8.47 -0.53
CA HIS A 30 8.75 -7.31 -1.37
C HIS A 30 9.25 -6.12 -0.54
N LEU A 31 8.70 -5.89 0.65
CA LEU A 31 9.17 -4.86 1.58
C LEU A 31 10.60 -5.12 2.04
N GLN A 32 10.88 -6.34 2.52
CA GLN A 32 12.20 -6.76 2.99
C GLN A 32 13.26 -6.70 1.87
N ALA A 33 12.84 -6.90 0.62
CA ALA A 33 13.70 -6.75 -0.54
C ALA A 33 13.87 -5.28 -1.01
N GLY A 34 13.24 -4.30 -0.34
CA GLY A 34 13.28 -2.89 -0.72
C GLY A 34 12.60 -2.61 -2.07
N ARG A 35 11.64 -3.45 -2.46
CA ARG A 35 11.00 -3.43 -3.79
C ARG A 35 9.73 -2.60 -3.85
N ILE A 36 9.16 -2.19 -2.72
CA ILE A 36 7.93 -1.42 -2.71
C ILE A 36 8.28 0.07 -2.79
N ALA A 37 7.69 0.78 -3.75
CA ALA A 37 7.85 2.22 -3.88
C ALA A 37 6.49 2.93 -3.95
N LEU A 38 6.34 4.02 -3.21
CA LEU A 38 5.18 4.90 -3.20
C LEU A 38 5.57 6.21 -3.90
N ASP A 39 4.92 6.51 -5.02
CA ASP A 39 5.24 7.65 -5.90
C ASP A 39 6.71 7.73 -6.34
N GLY A 40 7.41 6.59 -6.31
CA GLY A 40 8.83 6.47 -6.66
C GLY A 40 9.77 6.47 -5.47
N GLU A 41 9.28 6.73 -4.25
CA GLU A 41 10.08 6.64 -3.02
C GLU A 41 9.99 5.23 -2.41
N PRO A 42 11.12 4.62 -2.01
CA PRO A 42 11.11 3.32 -1.37
C PRO A 42 10.34 3.39 -0.05
N VAL A 43 9.45 2.41 0.16
CA VAL A 43 8.66 2.27 1.38
C VAL A 43 9.34 1.26 2.27
N GLU A 44 9.63 1.65 3.51
CA GLU A 44 10.17 0.76 4.55
C GLU A 44 9.09 0.26 5.51
N ASP A 45 7.91 0.90 5.51
CA ASP A 45 6.81 0.61 6.41
C ASP A 45 5.47 0.46 5.67
N LEU A 46 4.81 -0.68 5.85
CA LEU A 46 3.56 -1.02 5.17
C LEU A 46 2.33 -0.29 5.71
N ASP A 47 2.42 0.26 6.92
CA ASP A 47 1.40 1.07 7.58
C ASP A 47 1.49 2.53 7.14
N THR A 48 2.46 2.88 6.28
CA THR A 48 2.55 4.17 5.62
C THR A 48 1.23 4.52 4.90
N PRO A 49 0.66 5.72 5.14
CA PRO A 49 -0.55 6.16 4.46
C PRO A 49 -0.31 6.38 2.96
N ALA A 50 -1.11 5.69 2.14
CA ALA A 50 -1.10 5.73 0.68
C ALA A 50 -2.48 6.11 0.10
N PRO A 51 -2.97 7.34 0.37
CA PRO A 51 -4.22 7.83 -0.20
C PRO A 51 -4.15 7.90 -1.73
N MET A 52 -5.26 7.65 -2.42
CA MET A 52 -5.34 7.99 -3.84
C MET A 52 -5.13 9.51 -4.02
N PRO A 53 -4.38 10.00 -5.03
CA PRO A 53 -3.93 9.31 -6.25
C PRO A 53 -2.52 8.67 -6.17
N ARG A 54 -1.95 8.48 -4.97
CA ARG A 54 -0.60 7.94 -4.80
C ARG A 54 -0.42 6.58 -5.47
N ARG A 55 0.71 6.42 -6.19
CA ARG A 55 1.00 5.22 -6.98
C ARG A 55 1.96 4.30 -6.25
N ILE A 56 1.50 3.09 -5.95
CA ILE A 56 2.37 2.03 -5.41
C ILE A 56 2.92 1.22 -6.58
N ARG A 57 4.23 0.97 -6.57
CA ARG A 57 4.95 0.16 -7.56
C ARG A 57 5.75 -0.91 -6.84
N ILE A 58 5.80 -2.10 -7.42
CA ILE A 58 6.76 -3.13 -7.02
C ILE A 58 7.89 -3.13 -8.06
N LEU A 59 9.11 -2.87 -7.61
CA LEU A 59 10.34 -2.85 -8.37
C LEU A 59 10.91 -4.27 -8.43
N GLY A 60 11.29 -4.73 -9.62
CA GLY A 60 11.82 -6.07 -9.84
C GLY A 60 10.81 -7.00 -10.50
N SER A 61 11.09 -7.32 -11.76
CA SER A 61 10.51 -8.44 -12.51
C SER A 61 11.01 -9.77 -11.99
#